data_AF-A0A3B8V1S8-F1
#
_entry.id   AF-A0A3B8V1S8-F1
#
_cell.length_a   1.000
_cell.length_b   1.000
_cell.length_c   1.000
_cell.angle_alpha   90.00
_cell.angle_beta   90.00
_cell.angle_gamma   90.00
#
_symmetry.space_group_name_H-M   'P 1'
#
loop_
_entity.id
_entity.type
_entity.pdbx_description
1 polymer ?
#
loop_
_entity_poly.entity_id
_entity_poly.type
_entity_poly.pdbx_seq_one_letter_code
_entity_poly.pdbx_strand_id
1 'polypeptide(L)'
;EPAVVRGRSWQFPLIAVSLVAILAAFWHRSNTQAAEIDPVAQLQLAESLLVQGDLDAASAIVAEVDPTHDAMIPHRAWHRVLIADCLVARHAPIETASAEIAAGIADAYLEASQAGAELSERQRHHLAISEVNANRLEDASARFGGLLDARDVGIATDARTRRHALMQQALLQDLEAGVEPAGLAASVNELLAEDPGLAIESWAVGFRARLRIREGDVSGLVPAMIVDMQRLEGAAEQSPGVVVDWAELHVLLGHA
;
A
#
# COMPACT_ATOMS: atom_id res chain seq x y z
N GLU A 1 -69.09 57.88 -27.45
CA GLU A 1 -69.11 56.88 -26.34
C GLU A 1 -68.15 55.74 -26.68
N PRO A 2 -67.40 55.19 -25.71
CA PRO A 2 -66.15 54.46 -25.98
C PRO A 2 -66.37 52.99 -26.33
N ALA A 3 -65.46 52.45 -27.17
CA ALA A 3 -65.40 51.05 -27.54
C ALA A 3 -64.96 50.19 -26.32
N VAL A 4 -65.87 49.39 -25.79
CA VAL A 4 -65.58 48.42 -24.73
C VAL A 4 -64.80 47.25 -25.34
N VAL A 5 -63.49 47.24 -25.13
CA VAL A 5 -62.65 46.07 -25.38
C VAL A 5 -63.04 45.00 -24.35
N ARG A 6 -63.85 44.01 -24.75
CA ARG A 6 -64.11 42.82 -23.93
C ARG A 6 -62.83 41.98 -23.85
N GLY A 7 -62.01 42.24 -22.84
CA GLY A 7 -60.90 41.35 -22.47
C GLY A 7 -61.44 39.96 -22.12
N ARG A 8 -60.84 38.91 -22.71
CA ARG A 8 -61.21 37.51 -22.49
C ARG A 8 -60.88 37.13 -21.04
N SER A 9 -61.86 37.22 -20.14
CA SER A 9 -61.76 36.91 -18.70
C SER A 9 -61.29 35.48 -18.38
N TRP A 10 -61.33 34.58 -19.35
CA TRP A 10 -60.84 33.20 -19.28
C TRP A 10 -59.31 33.08 -19.36
N GLN A 11 -58.60 34.14 -19.78
CA GLN A 11 -57.14 34.14 -19.87
C GLN A 11 -56.48 34.24 -18.48
N PHE A 12 -57.10 34.92 -17.53
CA PHE A 12 -56.60 35.07 -16.16
C PHE A 12 -56.48 33.75 -15.39
N PRO A 13 -57.50 32.86 -15.35
CA PRO A 13 -57.35 31.56 -14.68
C PRO A 13 -56.32 30.65 -15.37
N LEU A 14 -56.20 30.70 -16.70
CA LEU A 14 -55.20 29.93 -17.44
C LEU A 14 -53.77 30.40 -17.16
N ILE A 15 -53.54 31.71 -17.08
CA ILE A 15 -52.25 32.28 -16.69
C ILE A 15 -51.93 31.92 -15.24
N ALA A 16 -52.90 32.01 -14.32
CA ALA A 16 -52.71 31.66 -12.91
C ALA A 16 -52.35 30.18 -12.72
N VAL A 17 -53.06 29.25 -13.39
CA VAL A 17 -52.76 27.82 -13.33
C VAL A 17 -51.40 27.51 -13.95
N SER A 18 -51.04 28.17 -15.04
CA SER A 18 -49.71 28.02 -15.67
C SER A 18 -48.59 28.51 -14.75
N LEU A 19 -48.81 29.64 -14.06
CA LEU A 19 -47.85 30.19 -13.10
C LEU A 19 -47.67 29.28 -11.89
N VAL A 20 -48.76 28.70 -11.38
CA VAL A 20 -48.73 27.69 -10.30
C VAL A 20 -48.00 26.43 -10.74
N ALA A 21 -48.23 25.94 -11.97
CA ALA A 21 -47.52 24.78 -12.50
C ALA A 21 -46.00 25.05 -12.67
N ILE A 22 -45.63 26.25 -13.11
CA ILE A 22 -44.22 26.67 -13.22
C ILE A 22 -43.59 26.79 -11.82
N LEU A 23 -44.28 27.38 -10.85
CA LEU A 23 -43.81 27.49 -9.46
C LEU A 23 -43.71 26.11 -8.79
N ALA A 24 -44.65 25.20 -9.05
CA ALA A 24 -44.62 23.83 -8.56
C ALA A 24 -43.47 23.04 -9.20
N ALA A 25 -43.22 23.20 -10.50
CA ALA A 25 -42.09 22.59 -11.19
C ALA A 25 -40.75 23.16 -10.70
N PHE A 26 -40.68 24.46 -10.42
CA PHE A 26 -39.49 25.10 -9.86
C PHE A 26 -39.24 24.65 -8.42
N TRP A 27 -40.28 24.59 -7.59
CA TRP A 27 -40.20 24.07 -6.23
C TRP A 27 -39.84 22.59 -6.21
N HIS A 28 -40.42 21.78 -7.08
CA HIS A 28 -40.08 20.37 -7.21
C HIS A 28 -38.64 20.19 -7.66
N ARG A 29 -38.19 20.91 -8.70
CA ARG A 29 -36.79 20.89 -9.17
C ARG A 29 -35.82 21.36 -8.10
N SER A 30 -36.17 22.43 -7.39
CA SER A 30 -35.41 22.97 -6.26
C SER A 30 -35.34 21.99 -5.10
N ASN A 31 -36.42 21.29 -4.77
CA ASN A 31 -36.43 20.28 -3.71
C ASN A 31 -35.77 18.96 -4.11
N THR A 32 -35.77 18.58 -5.38
CA THR A 32 -34.97 17.44 -5.85
C THR A 32 -33.48 17.77 -5.91
N GLN A 33 -33.10 19.02 -6.16
CA GLN A 33 -31.71 19.48 -6.05
C GLN A 33 -31.29 19.77 -4.59
N ALA A 34 -32.26 20.09 -3.72
CA ALA A 34 -32.08 20.30 -2.28
C ALA A 34 -32.43 19.06 -1.45
N ALA A 35 -32.64 17.90 -2.07
CA ALA A 35 -32.54 16.64 -1.36
C ALA A 35 -31.07 16.51 -1.00
N GLU A 36 -30.73 17.01 0.19
CA GLU A 36 -29.40 17.00 0.79
C GLU A 36 -28.86 15.58 0.66
N ILE A 37 -27.98 15.38 -0.33
CA ILE A 37 -27.42 14.07 -0.60
C ILE A 37 -26.53 13.77 0.59
N ASP A 38 -26.91 12.79 1.40
CA ASP A 38 -26.13 12.37 2.55
C ASP A 38 -24.76 11.87 2.07
N PRO A 39 -23.67 12.60 2.36
CA PRO A 39 -22.36 12.23 1.85
C PRO A 39 -21.87 10.92 2.48
N VAL A 40 -22.39 10.53 3.64
CA VAL A 40 -22.07 9.24 4.28
C VAL A 40 -22.70 8.09 3.48
N ALA A 41 -23.95 8.24 3.06
CA ALA A 41 -24.62 7.26 2.21
C ALA A 41 -23.91 7.11 0.84
N GLN A 42 -23.36 8.22 0.30
CA GLN A 42 -22.54 8.17 -0.92
C GLN A 42 -21.25 7.35 -0.70
N LEU A 43 -20.54 7.55 0.42
CA LEU A 43 -19.36 6.73 0.72
C LEU A 43 -19.69 5.24 0.87
N GLN A 44 -20.80 4.91 1.55
CA GLN A 44 -21.25 3.51 1.68
C GLN A 44 -21.53 2.88 0.32
N LEU A 45 -22.19 3.65 -0.56
CA LEU A 45 -22.47 3.21 -1.92
C LEU A 45 -21.18 3.00 -2.71
N ALA A 46 -20.24 3.95 -2.66
CA ALA A 46 -18.95 3.85 -3.35
C ALA A 46 -18.15 2.62 -2.88
N GLU A 47 -18.08 2.37 -1.58
CA GLU A 47 -17.45 1.17 -1.03
C GLU A 47 -18.09 -0.10 -1.58
N SER A 48 -19.43 -0.16 -1.58
CA SER A 48 -20.16 -1.34 -2.08
C SER A 48 -19.92 -1.59 -3.57
N LEU A 49 -19.81 -0.54 -4.37
CA LEU A 49 -19.53 -0.62 -5.81
C LEU A 49 -18.10 -1.07 -6.06
N LEU A 50 -17.15 -0.57 -5.27
CA LEU A 50 -15.76 -1.00 -5.36
C LEU A 50 -15.61 -2.50 -5.03
N VAL A 51 -16.31 -2.99 -4.01
CA VAL A 51 -16.36 -4.42 -3.67
C VAL A 51 -16.98 -5.25 -4.80
N GLN A 52 -17.95 -4.70 -5.53
CA GLN A 52 -18.57 -5.34 -6.70
C GLN A 52 -17.71 -5.25 -7.96
N GLY A 53 -16.62 -4.48 -7.94
CA GLY A 53 -15.73 -4.25 -9.08
C GLY A 53 -16.17 -3.13 -10.03
N ASP A 54 -17.22 -2.37 -9.69
CA ASP A 54 -17.65 -1.19 -10.47
C ASP A 54 -16.83 0.04 -10.08
N LEU A 55 -15.57 0.04 -10.53
CA LEU A 55 -14.58 1.07 -10.22
C LEU A 55 -14.98 2.45 -10.76
N ASP A 56 -15.55 2.51 -11.96
CA ASP A 56 -15.86 3.79 -12.60
C ASP A 56 -16.99 4.50 -11.83
N ALA A 57 -18.02 3.76 -11.42
CA ALA A 57 -19.08 4.30 -10.58
C ALA A 57 -18.58 4.69 -9.18
N ALA A 58 -17.77 3.83 -8.55
CA ALA A 58 -17.17 4.12 -7.23
C ALA A 58 -16.31 5.40 -7.28
N SER A 59 -15.43 5.52 -8.29
CA SER A 59 -14.55 6.67 -8.47
C SER A 59 -15.35 7.96 -8.70
N ALA A 60 -16.43 7.91 -9.49
CA ALA A 60 -17.27 9.06 -9.75
C ALA A 60 -17.94 9.57 -8.47
N ILE A 61 -18.50 8.67 -7.65
CA ILE A 61 -19.14 9.03 -6.39
C ILE A 61 -18.11 9.65 -5.43
N VAL A 62 -16.95 9.03 -5.25
CA VAL A 62 -15.90 9.53 -4.35
C VAL A 62 -15.41 10.92 -4.76
N ALA A 63 -15.37 11.22 -6.06
CA ALA A 63 -14.96 12.52 -6.60
C ALA A 63 -16.02 13.62 -6.43
N GLU A 64 -17.30 13.27 -6.37
CA GLU A 64 -18.40 14.22 -6.17
C GLU A 64 -18.63 14.59 -4.70
N VAL A 65 -18.18 13.75 -3.76
CA VAL A 65 -18.29 14.04 -2.32
C VAL A 65 -17.42 15.23 -1.94
N ASP A 66 -18.03 16.28 -1.38
CA ASP A 66 -17.32 17.43 -0.83
C ASP A 66 -16.71 17.10 0.54
N PRO A 67 -15.37 16.96 0.66
CA PRO A 67 -14.72 16.63 1.91
C PRO A 67 -14.78 17.77 2.94
N THR A 68 -15.13 18.99 2.52
CA THR A 68 -15.24 20.17 3.40
C THR A 68 -16.58 20.28 4.10
N HIS A 69 -17.60 19.54 3.63
CA HIS A 69 -18.92 19.50 4.24
C HIS A 69 -18.87 19.04 5.71
N ASP A 70 -19.69 19.65 6.58
CA ASP A 70 -19.62 19.42 8.03
C ASP A 70 -19.92 17.96 8.42
N ALA A 71 -20.89 17.32 7.76
CA ALA A 71 -21.21 15.91 8.00
C ALA A 71 -20.04 14.97 7.64
N MET A 72 -19.09 15.41 6.81
CA MET A 72 -17.92 14.62 6.42
C MET A 72 -16.79 14.65 7.44
N ILE A 73 -16.76 15.60 8.38
CA ILE A 73 -15.67 15.74 9.37
C ILE A 73 -15.28 14.39 10.03
N PRO A 74 -16.21 13.58 10.58
CA PRO A 74 -15.87 12.28 11.17
C PRO A 74 -15.51 11.19 10.13
N HIS A 75 -15.84 11.39 8.85
CA HIS A 75 -15.70 10.40 7.78
C HIS A 75 -14.58 10.72 6.77
N ARG A 76 -13.83 11.81 6.97
CA ARG A 76 -12.71 12.19 6.07
C ARG A 76 -11.65 11.11 5.94
N ALA A 77 -11.34 10.43 7.05
CA ALA A 77 -10.40 9.32 7.05
C ALA A 77 -10.87 8.19 6.11
N TRP A 78 -12.15 7.82 6.20
CA TRP A 78 -12.76 6.79 5.35
C TRP A 78 -12.85 7.21 3.88
N HIS A 79 -13.22 8.46 3.59
CA HIS A 79 -13.20 9.01 2.23
C HIS A 79 -11.80 8.92 1.59
N ARG A 80 -10.74 9.28 2.34
CA ARG A 80 -9.36 9.15 1.85
C ARG A 80 -8.94 7.70 1.61
N VAL A 81 -9.35 6.78 2.48
CA VAL A 81 -9.14 5.34 2.26
C VAL A 81 -9.81 4.89 0.95
N LEU A 82 -11.06 5.28 0.70
CA LEU A 82 -11.77 4.93 -0.54
C LEU A 82 -11.10 5.50 -1.79
N ILE A 83 -10.54 6.72 -1.71
CA ILE A 83 -9.71 7.26 -2.80
C ILE A 83 -8.53 6.33 -3.08
N ALA A 84 -7.79 5.94 -2.04
CA ALA A 84 -6.63 5.04 -2.18
C ALA A 84 -7.03 3.66 -2.73
N ASP A 85 -8.13 3.08 -2.24
CA ASP A 85 -8.64 1.79 -2.72
C ASP A 85 -9.08 1.86 -4.20
N CYS A 86 -9.70 2.97 -4.62
CA CYS A 86 -10.04 3.20 -6.03
C CYS A 86 -8.79 3.32 -6.91
N LEU A 87 -7.74 3.99 -6.44
CA LEU A 87 -6.45 4.07 -7.16
C LEU A 87 -5.80 2.69 -7.30
N VAL A 88 -5.80 1.88 -6.24
CA VAL A 88 -5.32 0.49 -6.29
C VAL A 88 -6.11 -0.32 -7.31
N ALA A 89 -7.44 -0.27 -7.25
CA ALA A 89 -8.29 -1.05 -8.16
C ALA A 89 -8.10 -0.62 -9.63
N ARG A 90 -7.90 0.67 -9.89
CA ARG A 90 -7.62 1.21 -11.24
C ARG A 90 -6.32 0.69 -11.84
N HIS A 91 -5.32 0.45 -11.00
CA HIS A 91 -3.96 0.11 -11.43
C HIS A 91 -3.56 -1.33 -11.05
N ALA A 92 -4.53 -2.19 -10.76
CA ALA A 92 -4.28 -3.60 -10.49
C ALA A 92 -3.77 -4.32 -11.77
N PRO A 93 -2.78 -5.23 -11.66
CA PRO A 93 -2.04 -5.62 -10.45
C PRO A 93 -0.96 -4.59 -10.05
N ILE A 94 -0.99 -4.20 -8.76
CA ILE A 94 -0.14 -3.12 -8.22
C ILE A 94 1.35 -3.45 -8.24
N GLU A 95 1.70 -4.74 -8.25
CA GLU A 95 3.07 -5.24 -8.29
C GLU A 95 3.81 -4.78 -9.55
N THR A 96 3.07 -4.44 -10.61
CA THR A 96 3.61 -4.01 -11.90
C THR A 96 3.41 -2.51 -12.18
N ALA A 97 2.85 -1.77 -11.22
CA ALA A 97 2.62 -0.34 -11.37
C ALA A 97 3.94 0.42 -11.57
N SER A 98 3.92 1.45 -12.40
CA SER A 98 5.08 2.35 -12.56
C SER A 98 5.36 3.09 -11.25
N ALA A 99 6.60 3.56 -11.07
CA ALA A 99 7.00 4.29 -9.87
C ALA A 99 6.13 5.52 -9.58
N GLU A 100 5.67 6.24 -10.61
CA GLU A 100 4.79 7.39 -10.48
C GLU A 100 3.41 7.01 -9.94
N ILE A 101 2.79 5.97 -10.53
CA ILE A 101 1.48 5.47 -10.08
C ILE A 101 1.59 4.92 -8.66
N ALA A 102 2.63 4.13 -8.39
CA ALA A 102 2.86 3.54 -7.09
C ALA A 102 3.10 4.62 -6.01
N ALA A 103 3.84 5.68 -6.32
CA ALA A 103 4.00 6.82 -5.42
C ALA A 103 2.65 7.47 -5.09
N GLY A 104 1.80 7.70 -6.10
CA GLY A 104 0.46 8.26 -5.89
C GLY A 104 -0.44 7.37 -5.03
N ILE A 105 -0.38 6.05 -5.19
CA ILE A 105 -1.11 5.10 -4.33
C ILE A 105 -0.57 5.13 -2.89
N ALA A 106 0.75 5.10 -2.72
CA ALA A 106 1.38 5.14 -1.40
C ALA A 106 1.02 6.44 -0.65
N ASP A 107 1.11 7.57 -1.34
CA ASP A 107 0.78 8.89 -0.78
C ASP A 107 -0.69 8.96 -0.37
N ALA A 108 -1.62 8.42 -1.16
CA ALA A 108 -3.03 8.39 -0.80
C ALA A 108 -3.31 7.60 0.50
N TYR A 109 -2.68 6.43 0.68
CA TYR A 109 -2.82 5.68 1.94
C TYR A 109 -2.14 6.37 3.12
N LEU A 110 -0.99 7.01 2.92
CA LEU A 110 -0.31 7.78 3.96
C LEU A 110 -1.14 8.99 4.40
N GLU A 111 -1.74 9.71 3.46
CA GLU A 111 -2.66 10.82 3.75
C GLU A 111 -3.92 10.36 4.50
N ALA A 112 -4.42 9.16 4.18
CA ALA A 112 -5.52 8.55 4.92
C ALA A 112 -5.11 8.20 6.36
N SER A 113 -3.94 7.57 6.54
CA SER A 113 -3.41 7.23 7.86
C SER A 113 -3.13 8.47 8.71
N GLN A 114 -2.55 9.52 8.12
CA GLN A 114 -2.35 10.82 8.78
C GLN A 114 -3.68 11.50 9.17
N ALA A 115 -4.78 11.18 8.48
CA ALA A 115 -6.13 11.61 8.84
C ALA A 115 -6.73 10.82 10.01
N GLY A 116 -6.02 9.82 10.54
CA GLY A 116 -6.50 8.92 11.59
C GLY A 116 -7.18 7.65 11.08
N ALA A 117 -7.04 7.29 9.79
CA ALA A 117 -7.56 6.02 9.29
C ALA A 117 -6.74 4.84 9.83
N GLU A 118 -7.42 3.83 10.38
CA GLU A 118 -6.83 2.52 10.63
C GLU A 118 -6.90 1.68 9.36
N LEU A 119 -5.74 1.43 8.74
CA LEU A 119 -5.65 0.65 7.51
C LEU A 119 -5.75 -0.86 7.81
N SER A 120 -6.59 -1.56 7.04
CA SER A 120 -6.67 -3.03 7.08
C SER A 120 -5.34 -3.69 6.69
N GLU A 121 -5.14 -4.97 7.02
CA GLU A 121 -3.95 -5.74 6.61
C GLU A 121 -3.71 -5.67 5.10
N ARG A 122 -4.78 -5.80 4.31
CA ARG A 122 -4.72 -5.70 2.86
C ARG A 122 -4.28 -4.31 2.37
N GLN A 123 -4.82 -3.24 2.96
CA GLN A 123 -4.44 -1.87 2.60
C GLN A 123 -2.99 -1.55 3.01
N ARG A 124 -2.56 -2.01 4.19
CA ARG A 124 -1.16 -1.90 4.62
C ARG A 124 -0.22 -2.67 3.68
N HIS A 125 -0.64 -3.84 3.19
CA HIS A 125 0.11 -4.63 2.22
C HIS A 125 0.20 -3.92 0.85
N HIS A 126 -0.91 -3.37 0.35
CA HIS A 126 -0.90 -2.55 -0.87
C HIS A 126 0.01 -1.32 -0.74
N LEU A 127 -0.02 -0.64 0.40
CA LEU A 127 0.89 0.47 0.70
C LEU A 127 2.35 0.03 0.63
N ALA A 128 2.71 -1.06 1.30
CA ALA A 128 4.09 -1.57 1.31
C ALA A 128 4.58 -1.93 -0.11
N ILE A 129 3.76 -2.60 -0.92
CA ILE A 129 4.09 -2.90 -2.33
C ILE A 129 4.27 -1.61 -3.14
N SER A 130 3.39 -0.63 -2.92
CA SER A 130 3.46 0.65 -3.62
C SER A 130 4.72 1.43 -3.24
N GLU A 131 5.16 1.38 -1.98
CA GLU A 131 6.42 1.98 -1.53
C GLU A 131 7.65 1.31 -2.17
N VAL A 132 7.66 -0.02 -2.34
CA VAL A 132 8.71 -0.73 -3.10
C VAL A 132 8.79 -0.19 -4.52
N ASN A 133 7.65 -0.16 -5.22
CA ASN A 133 7.61 0.26 -6.62
C ASN A 133 7.93 1.75 -6.79
N ALA A 134 7.66 2.57 -5.78
CA ALA A 134 8.04 3.98 -5.71
C ALA A 134 9.51 4.21 -5.27
N ASN A 135 10.31 3.15 -5.10
CA ASN A 135 11.69 3.20 -4.65
C ASN A 135 11.88 3.83 -3.24
N ARG A 136 10.89 3.65 -2.35
CA ARG A 136 10.92 4.05 -0.93
C ARG A 136 11.25 2.83 -0.07
N LEU A 137 12.44 2.26 -0.26
CA LEU A 137 12.79 0.90 0.20
C LEU A 137 12.83 0.76 1.73
N GLU A 138 13.29 1.78 2.44
CA GLU A 138 13.34 1.78 3.91
C GLU A 138 11.94 1.76 4.53
N ASP A 139 11.06 2.65 4.05
CA ASP A 139 9.66 2.70 4.46
C ASP A 139 8.95 1.36 4.16
N ALA A 140 9.14 0.84 2.95
CA ALA A 140 8.56 -0.43 2.53
C ALA A 140 9.02 -1.59 3.44
N SER A 141 10.31 -1.66 3.76
CA SER A 141 10.86 -2.66 4.66
C SER A 141 10.19 -2.58 6.03
N ALA A 142 10.08 -1.38 6.61
CA ALA A 142 9.41 -1.16 7.89
C ALA A 142 7.92 -1.55 7.84
N ARG A 143 7.22 -1.24 6.74
CA ARG A 143 5.81 -1.62 6.55
C ARG A 143 5.61 -3.13 6.46
N PHE A 144 6.45 -3.84 5.72
CA PHE A 144 6.40 -5.31 5.72
C PHE A 144 6.73 -5.90 7.09
N GLY A 145 7.59 -5.24 7.89
CA GLY A 145 7.85 -5.64 9.28
C GLY A 145 6.58 -5.64 10.13
N GLY A 146 5.70 -4.65 9.95
CA GLY A 146 4.39 -4.58 10.60
C GLY A 146 3.35 -5.59 10.09
N LEU A 147 3.69 -6.41 9.09
CA LEU A 147 2.82 -7.42 8.47
C LEU A 147 3.31 -8.85 8.70
N LEU A 148 4.42 -9.06 9.41
CA LEU A 148 4.96 -10.40 9.68
C LEU A 148 3.99 -11.30 10.48
N ASP A 149 3.19 -10.67 11.34
CA ASP A 149 2.17 -11.31 12.19
C ASP A 149 0.74 -11.09 11.67
N ALA A 150 0.57 -10.77 10.37
CA ALA A 150 -0.74 -10.61 9.77
C ALA A 150 -1.58 -11.89 9.91
N ARG A 151 -2.89 -11.73 10.14
CA ARG A 151 -3.84 -12.86 10.25
C ARG A 151 -3.96 -13.62 8.93
N ASP A 152 -3.89 -12.89 7.82
CA ASP A 152 -3.79 -13.50 6.50
C ASP A 152 -2.38 -14.10 6.28
N VAL A 153 -2.31 -15.44 6.25
CA VAL A 153 -1.07 -16.20 6.06
C VAL A 153 -0.40 -15.90 4.72
N GLY A 154 -1.18 -15.58 3.69
CA GLY A 154 -0.66 -15.19 2.38
C GLY A 154 0.07 -13.84 2.46
N ILE A 155 -0.54 -12.86 3.12
CA ILE A 155 0.07 -11.54 3.35
C ILE A 155 1.33 -11.67 4.23
N ALA A 156 1.25 -12.42 5.34
CA ALA A 156 2.38 -12.60 6.24
C ALA A 156 3.58 -13.27 5.55
N THR A 157 3.33 -14.28 4.72
CA THR A 157 4.37 -14.98 3.96
C THR A 157 5.00 -14.06 2.91
N ASP A 158 4.20 -13.36 2.10
CA ASP A 158 4.71 -12.43 1.08
C ASP A 158 5.49 -11.27 1.73
N ALA A 159 4.97 -10.69 2.82
CA ALA A 159 5.64 -9.64 3.58
C ALA A 159 7.02 -10.09 4.10
N ARG A 160 7.11 -11.30 4.65
CA ARG A 160 8.39 -11.88 5.11
C ARG A 160 9.38 -11.97 3.95
N THR A 161 8.99 -12.59 2.84
CA THR A 161 9.86 -12.75 1.66
C THR A 161 10.35 -11.40 1.12
N ARG A 162 9.45 -10.42 0.97
CA ARG A 162 9.81 -9.10 0.44
C ARG A 162 10.69 -8.31 1.41
N ARG A 163 10.36 -8.31 2.70
CA ARG A 163 11.17 -7.65 3.73
C ARG A 163 12.60 -8.18 3.74
N HIS A 164 12.75 -9.49 3.74
CA HIS A 164 14.08 -10.10 3.77
C HIS A 164 14.89 -9.77 2.52
N ALA A 165 14.27 -9.78 1.34
CA ALA A 165 14.93 -9.36 0.11
C ALA A 165 15.40 -7.89 0.17
N LEU A 166 14.55 -6.99 0.69
CA LEU A 166 14.90 -5.57 0.86
C LEU A 166 16.04 -5.38 1.86
N MET A 167 16.04 -6.11 2.98
CA MET A 167 17.11 -6.07 3.98
C MET A 167 18.42 -6.59 3.42
N GLN A 168 18.40 -7.70 2.66
CA GLN A 168 19.59 -8.22 1.98
C GLN A 168 20.16 -7.21 0.97
N GLN A 169 19.28 -6.57 0.19
CA GLN A 169 19.68 -5.54 -0.77
C GLN A 169 20.32 -4.33 -0.07
N ALA A 170 19.71 -3.82 1.00
CA ALA A 170 20.24 -2.71 1.78
C ALA A 170 21.62 -3.05 2.37
N LEU A 171 21.77 -4.25 2.94
CA LEU A 171 23.03 -4.72 3.50
C LEU A 171 24.16 -4.81 2.46
N LEU A 172 23.84 -5.25 1.23
CA LEU A 172 24.82 -5.27 0.13
C LEU A 172 25.19 -3.86 -0.33
N GLN A 173 24.23 -2.93 -0.41
CA GLN A 173 24.49 -1.53 -0.76
C GLN A 173 25.35 -0.84 0.30
N ASP A 174 25.07 -1.06 1.59
CA ASP A 174 25.86 -0.50 2.69
C ASP A 174 27.28 -1.10 2.74
N LEU A 175 27.43 -2.38 2.38
CA LEU A 175 28.73 -3.02 2.21
C LEU A 175 29.54 -2.32 1.11
N GLU A 176 28.93 -2.03 -0.03
CA GLU A 176 29.56 -1.32 -1.16
C GLU A 176 29.88 0.15 -0.81
N ALA A 177 29.01 0.81 -0.05
CA ALA A 177 29.20 2.18 0.41
C ALA A 177 30.29 2.32 1.50
N GLY A 178 30.83 1.20 2.01
CA GLY A 178 31.88 1.21 3.02
C GLY A 178 31.38 1.48 4.44
N VAL A 179 30.12 1.14 4.74
CA VAL A 179 29.56 1.26 6.10
C VAL A 179 30.34 0.38 7.07
N GLU A 180 30.45 0.86 8.31
CA GLU A 180 31.17 0.22 9.40
C GLU A 180 30.69 -1.23 9.62
N PRO A 181 31.62 -2.22 9.60
CA PRO A 181 31.32 -3.65 9.74
C PRO A 181 30.49 -4.02 10.97
N ALA A 182 30.70 -3.34 12.10
CA ALA A 182 29.94 -3.60 13.32
C ALA A 182 28.44 -3.28 13.15
N GLY A 183 28.11 -2.23 12.40
CA GLY A 183 26.72 -1.89 12.06
C GLY A 183 26.10 -2.94 11.14
N LEU A 184 26.84 -3.36 10.11
CA LEU A 184 26.40 -4.41 9.19
C LEU A 184 26.16 -5.75 9.89
N ALA A 185 27.03 -6.12 10.84
CA ALA A 185 26.87 -7.34 11.63
C ALA A 185 25.62 -7.30 12.53
N ALA A 186 25.30 -6.14 13.11
CA ALA A 186 24.07 -5.95 13.89
C ALA A 186 22.82 -6.11 13.01
N SER A 187 22.77 -5.46 11.84
CA SER A 187 21.66 -5.58 10.90
C SER A 187 21.46 -7.02 10.38
N VAL A 188 22.55 -7.77 10.18
CA VAL A 188 22.45 -9.22 9.86
C VAL A 188 21.85 -10.01 11.03
N ASN A 189 22.20 -9.70 12.28
CA ASN A 189 21.60 -10.36 13.44
C ASN A 189 20.10 -10.07 13.56
N GLU A 190 19.67 -8.84 13.25
CA GLU A 190 18.25 -8.49 13.20
C GLU A 190 17.51 -9.32 12.15
N LEU A 191 18.07 -9.46 10.94
CA LEU A 191 17.50 -10.31 9.90
C LEU A 191 17.37 -11.77 10.35
N LEU A 192 18.39 -12.32 11.00
CA LEU A 192 18.39 -13.70 11.49
C LEU A 192 17.45 -13.93 12.68
N ALA A 193 17.13 -12.89 13.45
CA ALA A 193 16.18 -12.98 14.55
C ALA A 193 14.73 -13.19 14.07
N GLU A 194 14.44 -12.90 12.80
CA GLU A 194 13.11 -13.07 12.19
C GLU A 194 12.83 -14.52 11.71
N ASP A 195 13.70 -15.47 12.05
CA ASP A 195 13.66 -16.87 11.58
C ASP A 195 13.48 -16.96 10.05
N PRO A 196 14.44 -16.42 9.27
CA PRO A 196 14.25 -16.20 7.84
C PRO A 196 14.39 -17.48 7.00
N GLY A 197 14.72 -18.61 7.65
CA GLY A 197 14.94 -19.89 7.00
C GLY A 197 16.31 -20.01 6.30
N LEU A 198 16.58 -21.23 5.84
CA LEU A 198 17.92 -21.66 5.44
C LEU A 198 18.55 -20.86 4.29
N ALA A 199 17.75 -20.35 3.35
CA ALA A 199 18.27 -19.54 2.23
C ALA A 199 18.99 -18.29 2.75
N ILE A 200 18.36 -17.56 3.67
CA ILE A 200 18.89 -16.32 4.23
C ILE A 200 19.97 -16.60 5.27
N GLU A 201 19.84 -17.68 6.04
CA GLU A 201 20.93 -18.14 6.92
C GLU A 201 22.22 -18.41 6.12
N SER A 202 22.11 -19.10 4.98
CA SER A 202 23.26 -19.40 4.13
C SER A 202 23.90 -18.15 3.52
N TRP A 203 23.06 -17.20 3.07
CA TRP A 203 23.52 -15.90 2.59
C TRP A 203 24.24 -15.11 3.71
N ALA A 204 23.73 -15.14 4.94
CA ALA A 204 24.32 -14.43 6.07
C ALA A 204 25.72 -14.96 6.43
N VAL A 205 25.97 -16.27 6.28
CA VAL A 205 27.31 -16.86 6.46
C VAL A 205 28.29 -16.28 5.44
N GLY A 206 27.92 -16.26 4.14
CA GLY A 206 28.74 -15.66 3.10
C GLY A 206 28.98 -14.16 3.32
N PHE A 207 27.93 -13.42 3.69
CA PHE A 207 28.02 -11.99 3.97
C PHE A 207 28.97 -11.68 5.15
N ARG A 208 28.90 -12.44 6.24
CA ARG A 208 29.82 -12.29 7.40
C ARG A 208 31.26 -12.61 7.03
N ALA A 209 31.50 -13.64 6.23
CA ALA A 209 32.84 -13.95 5.74
C ALA A 209 33.41 -12.80 4.89
N ARG A 210 32.60 -12.22 3.99
CA ARG A 210 32.99 -11.02 3.21
C ARG A 210 33.37 -9.85 4.10
N LEU A 211 32.60 -9.56 5.16
CA LEU A 211 32.90 -8.49 6.10
C LEU A 211 34.29 -8.67 6.73
N ARG A 212 34.57 -9.87 7.25
CA ARG A 212 35.83 -10.18 7.91
C ARG A 212 37.03 -10.13 6.96
N ILE A 213 36.87 -10.64 5.73
CA ILE A 213 37.91 -10.55 4.68
C ILE A 213 38.20 -9.08 4.36
N ARG A 214 37.16 -8.25 4.23
CA ARG A 214 37.30 -6.80 3.95
C ARG A 214 38.06 -6.07 5.06
N GLU A 215 37.80 -6.41 6.31
CA GLU A 215 38.51 -5.84 7.48
C GLU A 215 39.94 -6.35 7.63
N GLY A 216 40.33 -7.41 6.90
CA GLY A 216 41.58 -8.12 7.12
C GLY A 216 41.59 -8.97 8.40
N ASP A 217 40.44 -9.12 9.09
CA ASP A 217 40.28 -10.01 10.23
C ASP A 217 39.98 -11.44 9.78
N VAL A 218 40.99 -12.10 9.20
CA VAL A 218 40.90 -13.50 8.77
C VAL A 218 41.20 -14.49 9.90
N SER A 219 41.50 -14.00 11.11
CA SER A 219 41.91 -14.85 12.23
C SER A 219 40.80 -15.82 12.63
N GLY A 220 41.03 -17.11 12.42
CA GLY A 220 40.02 -18.13 12.70
C GLY A 220 38.79 -18.08 11.78
N LEU A 221 38.86 -17.38 10.64
CA LEU A 221 37.76 -17.35 9.66
C LEU A 221 37.56 -18.72 9.01
N VAL A 222 38.63 -19.36 8.55
CA VAL A 222 38.60 -20.72 7.96
C VAL A 222 37.90 -21.74 8.86
N PRO A 223 38.31 -21.95 10.14
CA PRO A 223 37.63 -22.92 10.99
C PRO A 223 36.18 -22.53 11.30
N ALA A 224 35.85 -21.23 11.42
CA ALA A 224 34.46 -20.78 11.62
C ALA A 224 33.58 -21.11 10.40
N MET A 225 34.07 -20.80 9.19
CA MET A 225 33.35 -21.09 7.95
C MET A 225 33.12 -22.58 7.74
N ILE A 226 34.10 -23.43 8.05
CA ILE A 226 33.93 -24.89 7.94
C ILE A 226 32.77 -25.37 8.85
N VAL A 227 32.70 -24.87 10.08
CA VAL A 227 31.62 -25.20 11.01
C VAL A 227 30.26 -24.73 10.49
N ASP A 228 30.19 -23.48 10.01
CA ASP A 228 28.95 -22.93 9.45
C ASP A 228 28.50 -23.70 8.20
N MET A 229 29.41 -24.03 7.29
CA MET A 229 29.12 -24.82 6.09
C MET A 229 28.62 -26.24 6.43
N GLN A 230 29.22 -26.91 7.42
CA GLN A 230 28.75 -28.22 7.90
C GLN A 230 27.35 -28.14 8.52
N ARG A 231 27.05 -27.07 9.28
CA ARG A 231 25.72 -26.82 9.82
C ARG A 231 24.70 -26.63 8.68
N LEU A 232 25.04 -25.83 7.68
CA LEU A 232 24.19 -25.58 6.51
C LEU A 232 23.93 -26.86 5.70
N GLU A 233 24.93 -27.74 5.60
CA GLU A 233 24.81 -29.01 4.85
C GLU A 233 23.77 -29.92 5.52
N GLY A 234 23.90 -30.13 6.84
CA GLY A 234 22.93 -30.92 7.60
C GLY A 234 21.51 -30.32 7.60
N ALA A 235 21.38 -28.99 7.54
CA ALA A 235 20.09 -28.32 7.44
C ALA A 235 19.48 -28.40 6.03
N ALA A 236 20.32 -28.35 4.99
CA ALA A 236 19.89 -28.45 3.59
C ALA A 236 19.33 -29.85 3.27
N GLU A 237 19.92 -30.91 3.83
CA GLU A 237 19.39 -32.28 3.70
C GLU A 237 17.96 -32.41 4.23
N GLN A 238 17.59 -31.60 5.22
CA GLN A 238 16.27 -31.59 5.85
C GLN A 238 15.27 -30.65 5.17
N SER A 239 15.74 -29.82 4.22
CA SER A 239 14.97 -28.73 3.61
C SER A 239 14.95 -28.85 2.07
N PRO A 240 14.24 -29.85 1.52
CA PRO A 240 14.20 -30.08 0.07
C PRO A 240 13.62 -28.87 -0.66
N GLY A 241 14.40 -28.32 -1.61
CA GLY A 241 14.01 -27.18 -2.44
C GLY A 241 14.69 -25.86 -2.08
N VAL A 242 15.42 -25.77 -0.96
CA VAL A 242 16.27 -24.61 -0.65
C VAL A 242 17.62 -24.75 -1.35
N VAL A 243 18.02 -23.72 -2.10
CA VAL A 243 19.33 -23.67 -2.77
C VAL A 243 20.29 -22.87 -1.89
N VAL A 244 21.34 -23.52 -1.42
CA VAL A 244 22.50 -22.88 -0.79
C VAL A 244 23.54 -22.60 -1.87
N ASP A 245 24.08 -21.38 -1.91
CA ASP A 245 25.18 -21.03 -2.82
C ASP A 245 26.52 -21.58 -2.31
N TRP A 246 26.70 -22.88 -2.48
CA TRP A 246 27.94 -23.56 -2.11
C TRP A 246 29.16 -23.01 -2.85
N ALA A 247 28.99 -22.58 -4.11
CA ALA A 247 30.10 -22.09 -4.90
C ALA A 247 30.68 -20.81 -4.28
N GLU A 248 29.81 -19.87 -3.90
CA GLU A 248 30.21 -18.65 -3.20
C GLU A 248 30.95 -18.97 -1.89
N LEU A 249 30.40 -19.86 -1.06
CA LEU A 249 31.01 -20.21 0.23
C LEU A 249 32.40 -20.82 0.08
N HIS A 250 32.62 -21.69 -0.91
CA HIS A 250 33.94 -22.25 -1.20
C HIS A 250 34.94 -21.22 -1.74
N VAL A 251 34.48 -20.25 -2.56
CA VAL A 251 35.33 -19.16 -3.03
C VAL A 251 35.79 -18.28 -1.87
N LEU A 252 34.87 -17.92 -0.96
CA LEU A 252 35.18 -17.15 0.24
C LEU A 252 36.14 -17.91 1.17
N LEU A 253 35.96 -19.23 1.32
CA LEU A 253 36.88 -20.08 2.07
C LEU A 253 38.29 -20.10 1.45
N GLY A 254 38.41 -20.02 0.12
CA GLY A 254 39.70 -19.94 -0.57
C GLY A 254 40.37 -18.56 -0.49
N HIS A 255 39.59 -17.50 -0.25
CA HIS A 255 40.12 -16.15 -0.01
C HIS A 255 40.59 -15.92 1.43
N ALA A 256 40.00 -16.62 2.39
CA ALA A 256 40.34 -16.59 3.81
C ALA A 256 41.69 -17.27 4.11
#